data_AF-A0A0G2FCL4-F1
#
_entry.id   AF-A0A0G2FCL4-F1
#
_cell.length_a   1.000
_cell.length_b   1.000
_cell.length_c   1.000
_cell.angle_alpha   90.00
_cell.angle_beta   90.00
_cell.angle_gamma   90.00
#
_symmetry.space_group_name_H-M   'P 1'
#
loop_
_entity.id
_entity.type
_entity.pdbx_description
1 polymer ?
#
loop_
_entity_poly.entity_id
_entity_poly.type
_entity_poly.pdbx_seq_one_letter_code
_entity_poly.pdbx_strand_id
1 'polypeptide(L)'
;MGDPFLDDQNISTEDVVFTRADGELQKLAWRLNGKAWAAPMSIEDYVARETHLSQQALSKDGHCIYWVLSHKDDPTHIVASCESVEKTVFIAGHGTGINDGFVEAKAYAIASVYTNPKYRRLGMAAYMMEKLQEHMDADSECSALYSDVGKIYYANLGWAVFPSDQATIYLESEDFKLPEYPATTYLTVDELEPLCDKDVAAVKAKFQTLAADHKQTHVAFSPSYPQIAWQLAREQFMAGVLHKREIEHRGAITNSGKAWMYWDHDWREGKLKIMRIVTLDHDPETGLKVMEENKIVDVLELLRAAAAEATEWGLQKVLIWNPDPTVTRGIKGFHNYHEDDVDVHFGERYYRIENITKSYFYYCDHAL
;
A
#
# COMPACT_ATOMS: atom_id res chain seq x y z
N MET A 1 22.19 -25.66 -25.65
CA MET A 1 22.02 -26.59 -24.52
C MET A 1 20.69 -26.22 -23.88
N GLY A 2 19.77 -27.17 -23.74
CA GLY A 2 18.56 -26.94 -22.95
C GLY A 2 18.95 -26.69 -21.49
N ASP A 3 18.19 -25.85 -20.80
CA ASP A 3 18.32 -25.66 -19.35
C ASP A 3 18.13 -27.04 -18.68
N PRO A 4 19.16 -27.58 -18.00
CA PRO A 4 19.16 -28.95 -17.47
C PRO A 4 18.07 -29.18 -16.41
N PHE A 5 17.46 -28.11 -15.91
CA PHE A 5 16.40 -28.19 -14.93
C PHE A 5 15.01 -28.23 -15.55
N LEU A 6 14.84 -28.00 -16.87
CA LEU A 6 13.50 -27.92 -17.50
C LEU A 6 12.64 -29.19 -17.29
N ASP A 7 13.26 -30.35 -17.10
CA ASP A 7 12.56 -31.64 -16.91
C ASP A 7 12.31 -32.02 -15.43
N ASP A 8 12.84 -31.27 -14.46
CA ASP A 8 12.71 -31.65 -13.06
C ASP A 8 11.43 -31.07 -12.42
N GLN A 9 10.35 -31.85 -12.46
CA GLN A 9 9.11 -31.60 -11.71
C GLN A 9 9.15 -32.20 -10.29
N ASN A 10 10.27 -32.80 -9.87
CA ASN A 10 10.38 -33.53 -8.60
C ASN A 10 11.07 -32.74 -7.48
N ILE A 11 11.30 -31.44 -7.65
CA ILE A 11 11.91 -30.61 -6.61
C ILE A 11 11.07 -30.61 -5.32
N SER A 12 11.72 -30.85 -4.19
CA SER A 12 11.10 -30.86 -2.85
C SER A 12 11.68 -29.76 -1.96
N THR A 13 11.15 -29.61 -0.74
CA THR A 13 11.70 -28.66 0.24
C THR A 13 13.11 -29.03 0.72
N GLU A 14 13.58 -30.26 0.45
CA GLU A 14 14.96 -30.71 0.75
C GLU A 14 15.98 -30.30 -0.32
N ASP A 15 15.51 -29.77 -1.45
CA ASP A 15 16.32 -29.39 -2.61
C ASP A 15 16.53 -27.88 -2.73
N VAL A 16 15.94 -27.13 -1.81
CA VAL A 16 15.92 -25.67 -1.83
C VAL A 16 16.50 -25.07 -0.55
N VAL A 17 17.04 -23.87 -0.69
CA VAL A 17 17.58 -23.08 0.42
C VAL A 17 16.87 -21.74 0.45
N PHE A 18 16.41 -21.34 1.64
CA PHE A 18 15.87 -20.00 1.88
C PHE A 18 17.01 -19.07 2.28
N THR A 19 17.28 -18.05 1.46
CA THR A 19 18.38 -17.11 1.70
C THR A 19 17.96 -15.68 1.42
N ARG A 20 18.68 -14.74 2.04
CA ARG A 20 18.69 -13.35 1.59
C ARG A 20 19.28 -13.27 0.19
N ALA A 21 18.69 -12.46 -0.67
CA ALA A 21 19.20 -12.11 -1.97
C ALA A 21 19.80 -10.70 -1.96
N ASP A 22 20.96 -10.55 -2.60
CA ASP A 22 21.61 -9.28 -2.85
C ASP A 22 22.17 -9.23 -4.28
N GLY A 23 22.63 -8.04 -4.70
CA GLY A 23 23.32 -7.83 -5.96
C GLY A 23 22.58 -8.41 -7.17
N GLU A 24 23.20 -9.37 -7.85
CA GLU A 24 22.64 -9.98 -9.06
C GLU A 24 21.53 -10.99 -8.76
N LEU A 25 21.54 -11.66 -7.60
CA LEU A 25 20.49 -12.61 -7.24
C LEU A 25 19.16 -11.89 -6.98
N GLN A 26 19.23 -10.73 -6.32
CA GLN A 26 18.09 -9.84 -6.12
C GLN A 26 17.51 -9.37 -7.47
N LYS A 27 18.35 -8.90 -8.39
CA LYS A 27 17.90 -8.49 -9.74
C LYS A 27 17.29 -9.66 -10.51
N LEU A 28 17.81 -10.88 -10.34
CA LEU A 28 17.24 -12.07 -10.97
C LEU A 28 15.84 -12.37 -10.43
N ALA A 29 15.63 -12.24 -9.11
CA ALA A 29 14.30 -12.37 -8.51
C ALA A 29 13.31 -11.35 -9.10
N TRP A 30 13.73 -10.09 -9.22
CA TRP A 30 12.93 -9.04 -9.86
C TRP A 30 12.64 -9.31 -11.34
N ARG A 31 13.60 -9.83 -12.11
CA ARG A 31 13.33 -10.22 -13.51
C ARG A 31 12.28 -11.32 -13.61
N LEU A 32 12.35 -12.30 -12.71
CA LEU A 32 11.41 -13.43 -12.68
C LEU A 32 10.01 -12.98 -12.31
N ASN A 33 9.89 -12.19 -11.25
CA ASN A 33 8.62 -11.73 -10.73
C ASN A 33 8.01 -10.59 -11.59
N GLY A 34 8.84 -9.86 -12.35
CA GLY A 34 8.45 -8.86 -13.33
C GLY A 34 7.51 -9.41 -14.42
N LYS A 35 7.51 -10.73 -14.68
CA LYS A 35 6.51 -11.36 -15.55
C LYS A 35 5.07 -11.15 -15.07
N ALA A 36 4.85 -10.98 -13.77
CA ALA A 36 3.54 -10.68 -13.18
C ALA A 36 3.28 -9.17 -13.06
N TRP A 37 4.35 -8.39 -12.84
CA TRP A 37 4.25 -7.07 -12.23
C TRP A 37 4.89 -5.91 -13.01
N ALA A 38 5.66 -6.19 -14.07
CA ALA A 38 6.33 -5.16 -14.85
C ALA A 38 5.36 -4.32 -15.67
N ALA A 39 4.35 -4.95 -16.28
CA ALA A 39 3.38 -4.27 -17.13
C ALA A 39 2.71 -3.09 -16.39
N PRO A 40 2.57 -1.93 -17.05
CA PRO A 40 2.79 -1.68 -18.49
C PRO A 40 4.24 -1.41 -18.92
N MET A 41 5.21 -1.38 -18.00
CA MET A 41 6.62 -1.18 -18.34
C MET A 41 7.28 -2.46 -18.88
N SER A 42 8.47 -2.31 -19.50
CA SER A 42 9.33 -3.45 -19.80
C SER A 42 9.87 -4.10 -18.52
N ILE A 43 10.35 -5.35 -18.61
CA ILE A 43 10.98 -6.03 -17.46
C ILE A 43 12.24 -5.30 -17.01
N GLU A 44 13.04 -4.74 -17.93
CA GLU A 44 14.26 -4.03 -17.56
C GLU A 44 13.95 -2.68 -16.90
N ASP A 45 12.92 -1.97 -17.35
CA ASP A 45 12.45 -0.76 -16.67
C ASP A 45 11.88 -1.08 -15.29
N TYR A 46 11.18 -2.21 -15.14
CA TYR A 46 10.74 -2.71 -13.84
C TYR A 46 11.92 -2.99 -12.91
N VAL A 47 12.95 -3.70 -13.37
CA VAL A 47 14.16 -3.95 -12.58
C VAL A 47 14.89 -2.66 -12.22
N ALA A 48 14.96 -1.70 -13.14
CA ALA A 48 15.53 -0.38 -12.88
C ALA A 48 14.72 0.38 -11.81
N ARG A 49 13.38 0.30 -11.87
CA ARG A 49 12.50 0.85 -10.83
C ARG A 49 12.75 0.19 -9.48
N GLU A 50 12.75 -1.14 -9.40
CA GLU A 50 13.00 -1.85 -8.13
C GLU A 50 14.39 -1.53 -7.58
N THR A 51 15.39 -1.38 -8.45
CA THR A 51 16.74 -0.92 -8.07
C THR A 51 16.70 0.50 -7.51
N HIS A 52 15.95 1.42 -8.12
CA HIS A 52 15.76 2.77 -7.61
C HIS A 52 15.03 2.79 -6.25
N LEU A 53 14.01 1.94 -6.10
CA LEU A 53 13.22 1.80 -4.88
C LEU A 53 14.00 1.20 -3.72
N SER A 54 14.92 0.27 -4.01
CA SER A 54 15.79 -0.31 -2.99
C SER A 54 16.76 0.70 -2.36
N GLN A 55 16.92 1.90 -2.95
CA GLN A 55 17.78 2.96 -2.45
C GLN A 55 17.01 4.06 -1.68
N GLN A 56 15.68 3.97 -1.61
CA GLN A 56 14.86 4.94 -0.89
C GLN A 56 15.00 4.77 0.62
N ALA A 57 14.71 5.82 1.39
CA ALA A 57 14.86 5.83 2.85
C ALA A 57 14.15 4.66 3.55
N LEU A 58 13.00 4.23 3.02
CA LEU A 58 12.22 3.11 3.56
C LEU A 58 12.86 1.72 3.33
N SER A 59 13.73 1.57 2.34
CA SER A 59 14.18 0.25 1.86
C SER A 59 15.70 0.06 1.89
N LYS A 60 16.47 1.15 1.88
CA LYS A 60 17.93 1.11 1.91
C LYS A 60 18.46 0.55 3.24
N ASP A 61 19.78 0.33 3.29
CA ASP A 61 20.51 -0.02 4.52
C ASP A 61 20.00 -1.28 5.27
N GLY A 62 19.28 -2.15 4.57
CA GLY A 62 18.74 -3.40 5.13
C GLY A 62 17.30 -3.30 5.67
N HIS A 63 16.66 -2.12 5.58
CA HIS A 63 15.25 -1.97 5.96
C HIS A 63 14.30 -2.75 5.06
N CYS A 64 14.67 -3.00 3.80
CA CYS A 64 14.03 -4.02 2.98
C CYS A 64 14.97 -5.22 2.79
N ILE A 65 14.50 -6.41 3.15
CA ILE A 65 15.21 -7.66 2.94
C ILE A 65 14.51 -8.43 1.82
N TYR A 66 15.29 -8.80 0.81
CA TYR A 66 14.82 -9.58 -0.33
C TYR A 66 15.16 -11.04 -0.07
N TRP A 67 14.15 -11.90 -0.20
CA TRP A 67 14.25 -13.31 0.12
C TRP A 67 14.03 -14.14 -1.13
N VAL A 68 14.82 -15.19 -1.26
CA VAL A 68 14.65 -16.19 -2.32
C VAL A 68 14.65 -17.58 -1.72
N LEU A 69 13.84 -18.44 -2.33
CA LEU A 69 13.96 -19.88 -2.24
C LEU A 69 14.61 -20.33 -3.55
N SER A 70 15.84 -20.83 -3.51
CA SER A 70 16.61 -21.26 -4.68
C SER A 70 17.09 -22.70 -4.54
N HIS A 71 17.44 -23.34 -5.67
CA HIS A 71 17.97 -24.70 -5.65
C HIS A 71 19.33 -24.75 -4.92
N LYS A 72 19.54 -25.75 -4.07
CA LYS A 72 20.77 -25.88 -3.24
C LYS A 72 22.06 -25.95 -4.06
N ASP A 73 22.00 -26.55 -5.25
CA ASP A 73 23.15 -26.70 -6.15
C ASP A 73 23.28 -25.56 -7.18
N ASP A 74 22.28 -24.69 -7.30
CA ASP A 74 22.30 -23.53 -8.20
C ASP A 74 21.48 -22.37 -7.60
N PRO A 75 22.13 -21.41 -6.90
CA PRO A 75 21.45 -20.27 -6.31
C PRO A 75 20.74 -19.37 -7.31
N THR A 76 21.13 -19.40 -8.59
CA THR A 76 20.46 -18.62 -9.65
C THR A 76 19.14 -19.27 -10.09
N HIS A 77 18.94 -20.53 -9.75
CA HIS A 77 17.71 -21.25 -9.96
C HIS A 77 16.66 -20.89 -8.88
N ILE A 78 16.04 -19.71 -9.03
CA ILE A 78 15.04 -19.21 -8.07
C ILE A 78 13.69 -19.91 -8.29
N VAL A 79 13.19 -20.52 -7.22
CA VAL A 79 11.90 -21.22 -7.15
C VAL A 79 10.79 -20.25 -6.73
N ALA A 80 11.05 -19.49 -5.67
CA ALA A 80 10.14 -18.49 -5.12
C ALA A 80 10.93 -17.30 -4.58
N SER A 81 10.25 -16.16 -4.41
CA SER A 81 10.84 -14.96 -3.84
C SER A 81 9.77 -14.14 -3.11
N CYS A 82 10.20 -13.34 -2.14
CA CYS A 82 9.38 -12.30 -1.52
C CYS A 82 10.30 -11.22 -0.95
N GLU A 83 9.72 -10.18 -0.37
CA GLU A 83 10.48 -9.18 0.39
C GLU A 83 9.77 -8.85 1.69
N SER A 84 10.56 -8.52 2.71
CA SER A 84 10.07 -8.00 3.99
C SER A 84 10.62 -6.60 4.21
N VAL A 85 9.73 -5.61 4.34
CA VAL A 85 10.10 -4.22 4.63
C VAL A 85 9.81 -3.92 6.08
N GLU A 86 10.83 -3.49 6.81
CA GLU A 86 10.72 -3.00 8.17
C GLU A 86 9.76 -1.80 8.23
N LYS A 87 8.88 -1.82 9.23
CA LYS A 87 7.93 -0.75 9.53
C LYS A 87 7.92 -0.44 11.02
N THR A 88 7.53 0.78 11.31
CA THR A 88 7.08 1.18 12.65
C THR A 88 5.60 0.87 12.80
N VAL A 89 5.25 0.16 13.87
CA VAL A 89 3.86 -0.13 14.25
C VAL A 89 3.54 0.45 15.62
N PHE A 90 2.31 0.91 15.81
CA PHE A 90 1.73 1.28 17.09
C PHE A 90 0.81 0.16 17.57
N ILE A 91 0.95 -0.25 18.83
CA ILE A 91 0.16 -1.32 19.43
C ILE A 91 -0.40 -0.86 20.79
N ALA A 92 -1.70 -1.03 21.01
CA ALA A 92 -2.40 -0.65 22.23
C ALA A 92 -3.55 -1.61 22.58
N GLY A 93 -4.07 -1.53 23.81
CA GLY A 93 -5.29 -2.21 24.23
C GLY A 93 -5.08 -3.61 24.82
N HIS A 94 -6.15 -4.42 24.81
CA HIS A 94 -6.20 -5.72 25.48
C HIS A 94 -5.13 -6.71 25.00
N GLY A 95 -4.67 -7.57 25.90
CA GLY A 95 -3.76 -8.69 25.56
C GLY A 95 -2.31 -8.28 25.31
N THR A 96 -1.99 -7.00 25.33
CA THR A 96 -0.63 -6.48 25.06
C THR A 96 0.31 -6.51 26.27
N GLY A 97 -0.24 -6.66 27.49
CA GLY A 97 0.53 -6.47 28.73
C GLY A 97 0.88 -5.00 29.03
N ILE A 98 0.43 -4.06 28.19
CA ILE A 98 0.60 -2.61 28.35
C ILE A 98 -0.54 -2.09 29.23
N ASN A 99 -0.21 -1.62 30.44
CA ASN A 99 -1.21 -1.13 31.39
C ASN A 99 -1.54 0.37 31.22
N ASP A 100 -0.67 1.13 30.56
CA ASP A 100 -0.87 2.55 30.24
C ASP A 100 -0.12 2.90 28.94
N GLY A 101 -0.76 3.65 28.06
CA GLY A 101 -0.22 4.07 26.77
C GLY A 101 -0.19 3.01 25.67
N PHE A 102 0.64 3.25 24.66
CA PHE A 102 0.86 2.38 23.51
C PHE A 102 2.35 2.13 23.32
N VAL A 103 2.71 1.06 22.61
CA VAL A 103 4.10 0.81 22.20
C VAL A 103 4.31 1.19 20.75
N GLU A 104 5.48 1.75 20.48
CA GLU A 104 6.02 1.91 19.14
C GLU A 104 7.07 0.82 18.94
N ALA A 105 6.83 -0.07 17.97
CA ALA A 105 7.62 -1.28 17.80
C ALA A 105 7.94 -1.56 16.32
N LYS A 106 8.79 -2.57 16.09
CA LYS A 106 9.10 -3.06 14.75
C LYS A 106 8.02 -4.03 14.27
N ALA A 107 7.62 -3.88 13.02
CA ALA A 107 6.78 -4.82 12.29
C ALA A 107 7.35 -5.04 10.87
N TYR A 108 6.87 -6.07 10.19
CA TYR A 108 7.23 -6.33 8.79
C TYR A 108 6.06 -6.30 7.83
N ALA A 109 6.26 -5.54 6.76
CA ALA A 109 5.49 -5.57 5.54
C ALA A 109 5.96 -6.71 4.63
N ILE A 110 5.09 -7.62 4.20
CA ILE A 110 5.47 -8.63 3.21
C ILE A 110 4.91 -8.26 1.86
N ALA A 111 5.78 -8.23 0.86
CA ALA A 111 5.43 -7.90 -0.52
C ALA A 111 6.11 -8.85 -1.51
N SER A 112 5.76 -8.72 -2.79
CA SER A 112 6.39 -9.46 -3.90
C SER A 112 6.37 -10.99 -3.77
N VAL A 113 5.42 -11.58 -3.03
CA VAL A 113 5.34 -13.04 -2.85
C VAL A 113 5.06 -13.71 -4.20
N TYR A 114 6.10 -14.33 -4.74
CA TYR A 114 6.11 -14.91 -6.07
C TYR A 114 6.60 -16.34 -6.00
N THR A 115 5.94 -17.21 -6.74
CA THR A 115 6.44 -18.55 -7.04
C THR A 115 6.43 -18.72 -8.53
N ASN A 116 7.58 -19.14 -9.06
CA ASN A 116 7.73 -19.48 -10.46
C ASN A 116 6.61 -20.47 -10.84
N PRO A 117 5.80 -20.20 -11.89
CA PRO A 117 4.68 -21.05 -12.28
C PRO A 117 4.98 -22.54 -12.33
N LYS A 118 6.21 -22.91 -12.73
CA LYS A 118 6.66 -24.30 -12.80
C LYS A 118 6.66 -25.02 -11.45
N TYR A 119 6.88 -24.31 -10.34
CA TYR A 119 7.03 -24.89 -8.99
C TYR A 119 5.82 -24.63 -8.07
N ARG A 120 4.71 -24.16 -8.65
CA ARG A 120 3.47 -23.97 -7.89
C ARG A 120 2.86 -25.32 -7.55
N ARG A 121 2.07 -25.34 -6.47
CA ARG A 121 1.40 -26.54 -5.94
C ARG A 121 2.35 -27.62 -5.39
N LEU A 122 3.65 -27.33 -5.29
CA LEU A 122 4.66 -28.19 -4.66
C LEU A 122 4.99 -27.79 -3.20
N GLY A 123 4.17 -26.95 -2.57
CA GLY A 123 4.41 -26.47 -1.19
C GLY A 123 5.49 -25.39 -1.04
N MET A 124 6.24 -25.07 -2.10
CA MET A 124 7.37 -24.13 -2.07
C MET A 124 7.05 -22.75 -1.49
N ALA A 125 5.90 -22.20 -1.86
CA ALA A 125 5.45 -20.91 -1.34
C ALA A 125 5.17 -20.98 0.17
N ALA A 126 4.51 -22.04 0.64
CA ALA A 126 4.22 -22.23 2.06
C ALA A 126 5.52 -22.39 2.86
N TYR A 127 6.45 -23.21 2.37
CA TYR A 127 7.76 -23.40 2.98
C TYR A 127 8.56 -22.09 3.08
N MET A 128 8.58 -21.28 2.00
CA MET A 128 9.21 -19.96 2.04
C MET A 128 8.57 -19.04 3.08
N MET A 129 7.24 -19.03 3.18
CA MET A 129 6.52 -18.21 4.15
C MET A 129 6.71 -18.69 5.60
N GLU A 130 6.86 -20.00 5.84
CA GLU A 130 7.22 -20.56 7.15
C GLU A 130 8.62 -20.08 7.57
N LYS A 131 9.61 -20.14 6.67
CA LYS A 131 10.96 -19.62 6.93
C LYS A 131 11.01 -18.12 7.14
N LEU A 132 10.18 -17.38 6.43
CA LEU A 132 10.04 -15.95 6.63
C LEU A 132 9.43 -15.63 8.02
N GLN A 133 8.41 -16.39 8.46
CA GLN A 133 7.84 -16.24 9.80
C GLN A 133 8.87 -16.48 10.90
N GLU A 134 9.65 -17.57 10.81
CA GLU A 134 10.73 -17.85 11.77
C GLU A 134 11.69 -16.66 11.93
N HIS A 135 11.98 -15.93 10.85
CA HIS A 135 12.82 -14.73 10.88
C HIS A 135 12.11 -13.53 11.52
N MET A 136 10.86 -13.24 11.11
CA MET A 136 10.13 -12.05 11.56
C MET A 136 9.66 -12.18 13.02
N ASP A 137 9.26 -13.37 13.47
CA ASP A 137 8.85 -13.62 14.85
C ASP A 137 10.01 -13.43 15.85
N ALA A 138 11.25 -13.56 15.38
CA ALA A 138 12.44 -13.33 16.19
C ALA A 138 12.83 -11.85 16.31
N ASP A 139 12.29 -10.96 15.46
CA ASP A 139 12.75 -9.57 15.33
C ASP A 139 11.62 -8.52 15.33
N SER A 140 10.35 -8.91 15.33
CA SER A 140 9.21 -7.99 15.21
C SER A 140 7.99 -8.43 16.02
N GLU A 141 7.08 -7.50 16.30
CA GLU A 141 5.83 -7.77 17.03
C GLU A 141 4.73 -8.34 16.12
N CYS A 142 4.75 -7.99 14.83
CA CYS A 142 3.77 -8.46 13.87
C CYS A 142 4.25 -8.31 12.42
N SER A 143 3.52 -8.97 11.51
CA SER A 143 3.68 -8.77 10.08
C SER A 143 2.33 -8.66 9.36
N ALA A 144 2.33 -7.98 8.21
CA ALA A 144 1.14 -7.79 7.39
C ALA A 144 1.43 -7.96 5.90
N LEU A 145 0.43 -8.42 5.16
CA LEU A 145 0.47 -8.55 3.70
C LEU A 145 -0.91 -8.34 3.10
N TYR A 146 -0.94 -8.00 1.82
CA TYR A 146 -2.17 -7.91 1.02
C TYR A 146 -2.22 -9.09 0.03
N SER A 147 -3.27 -9.90 0.09
CA SER A 147 -3.38 -11.15 -0.67
C SER A 147 -4.13 -10.97 -1.98
N ASP A 148 -3.50 -11.21 -3.12
CA ASP A 148 -4.22 -11.30 -4.41
C ASP A 148 -4.76 -12.72 -4.70
N VAL A 149 -4.53 -13.68 -3.78
CA VAL A 149 -4.94 -15.08 -3.93
C VAL A 149 -6.11 -15.46 -3.01
N GLY A 150 -6.77 -14.45 -2.44
CA GLY A 150 -7.93 -14.62 -1.56
C GLY A 150 -7.57 -14.79 -0.09
N LYS A 151 -8.59 -15.05 0.72
CA LYS A 151 -8.52 -15.03 2.20
C LYS A 151 -7.96 -16.32 2.82
N ILE A 152 -7.96 -17.44 2.10
CA ILE A 152 -7.71 -18.77 2.68
C ILE A 152 -6.22 -19.09 2.79
N TYR A 153 -5.42 -18.74 1.78
CA TYR A 153 -4.05 -19.23 1.66
C TYR A 153 -3.17 -18.82 2.84
N TYR A 154 -3.08 -17.51 3.13
CA TYR A 154 -2.25 -17.00 4.23
C TYR A 154 -2.89 -17.23 5.60
N ALA A 155 -4.22 -17.34 5.68
CA ALA A 155 -4.90 -17.73 6.91
C ALA A 155 -4.49 -19.13 7.38
N ASN A 156 -4.36 -20.08 6.45
CA ASN A 156 -3.85 -21.42 6.74
C ASN A 156 -2.37 -21.43 7.18
N LEU A 157 -1.64 -20.34 6.96
CA LEU A 157 -0.25 -20.18 7.37
C LEU A 157 -0.09 -19.33 8.64
N GLY A 158 -1.18 -18.88 9.27
CA GLY A 158 -1.17 -18.16 10.55
C GLY A 158 -1.54 -16.67 10.49
N TRP A 159 -1.66 -16.05 9.31
CA TRP A 159 -2.04 -14.64 9.22
C TRP A 159 -3.54 -14.43 9.43
N ALA A 160 -3.91 -13.58 10.39
CA ALA A 160 -5.29 -13.18 10.59
C ALA A 160 -5.83 -12.39 9.38
N VAL A 161 -7.09 -12.66 9.01
CA VAL A 161 -7.76 -11.99 7.89
C VAL A 161 -8.52 -10.78 8.41
N PHE A 162 -8.17 -9.61 7.88
CA PHE A 162 -8.91 -8.37 8.08
C PHE A 162 -9.64 -7.99 6.79
N PRO A 163 -10.87 -7.47 6.87
CA PRO A 163 -11.58 -6.96 5.71
C PRO A 163 -10.80 -5.81 5.08
N SER A 164 -10.94 -5.65 3.76
CA SER A 164 -10.40 -4.52 3.02
C SER A 164 -11.54 -3.89 2.25
N ASP A 165 -12.20 -2.95 2.92
CA ASP A 165 -13.29 -2.18 2.35
C ASP A 165 -12.72 -1.14 1.38
N GLN A 166 -13.50 -0.80 0.38
CA GLN A 166 -13.13 0.22 -0.60
C GLN A 166 -14.35 0.95 -1.12
N ALA A 167 -14.12 2.18 -1.56
CA ALA A 167 -15.03 2.93 -2.41
C ALA A 167 -14.32 3.23 -3.72
N THR A 168 -15.00 2.97 -4.85
CA THR A 168 -14.53 3.36 -6.17
C THR A 168 -15.50 4.40 -6.72
N ILE A 169 -14.97 5.58 -7.01
CA ILE A 169 -15.66 6.64 -7.74
C ILE A 169 -15.30 6.44 -9.22
N TYR A 170 -16.29 6.24 -10.07
CA TYR A 170 -16.15 6.21 -11.52
C TYR A 170 -16.44 7.61 -12.05
N LEU A 171 -15.54 8.12 -12.88
CA LEU A 171 -15.68 9.41 -13.53
C LEU A 171 -16.32 9.19 -14.90
N GLU A 172 -17.57 9.64 -15.07
CA GLU A 172 -18.30 9.54 -16.35
C GLU A 172 -17.95 10.71 -17.29
N SER A 173 -17.49 11.81 -16.72
CA SER A 173 -17.01 12.99 -17.45
C SER A 173 -15.49 12.96 -17.64
N GLU A 174 -15.04 13.17 -18.87
CA GLU A 174 -13.61 13.33 -19.23
C GLU A 174 -13.11 14.79 -19.07
N ASP A 175 -13.96 15.71 -18.60
CA ASP A 175 -13.61 17.14 -18.42
C ASP A 175 -13.95 17.65 -17.01
N PHE A 176 -13.77 16.79 -16.00
CA PHE A 176 -13.97 17.17 -14.61
C PHE A 176 -12.96 18.25 -14.19
N LYS A 177 -13.46 19.42 -13.78
CA LYS A 177 -12.64 20.58 -13.40
C LYS A 177 -13.00 21.09 -12.00
N LEU A 178 -11.99 21.65 -11.34
CA LEU A 178 -12.21 22.42 -10.13
C LEU A 178 -13.01 23.71 -10.41
N PRO A 179 -13.80 24.20 -9.44
CA PRO A 179 -14.47 25.50 -9.56
C PRO A 179 -13.45 26.65 -9.62
N GLU A 180 -13.88 27.83 -10.07
CA GLU A 180 -13.03 29.04 -10.18
C GLU A 180 -12.34 29.41 -8.85
N TYR A 181 -13.03 29.18 -7.72
CA TYR A 181 -12.52 29.40 -6.37
C TYR A 181 -12.54 28.09 -5.59
N PRO A 182 -11.53 27.21 -5.75
CA PRO A 182 -11.49 25.94 -5.05
C PRO A 182 -11.27 26.14 -3.55
N ALA A 183 -11.90 25.28 -2.75
CA ALA A 183 -11.70 25.22 -1.30
C ALA A 183 -10.42 24.48 -0.89
N THR A 184 -9.64 24.02 -1.89
CA THR A 184 -8.42 23.24 -1.73
C THR A 184 -7.31 23.79 -2.62
N THR A 185 -6.07 23.47 -2.24
CA THR A 185 -4.87 23.67 -3.06
C THR A 185 -4.15 22.34 -3.23
N TYR A 186 -3.54 22.13 -4.39
CA TYR A 186 -2.70 20.94 -4.61
C TYR A 186 -1.44 21.00 -3.75
N LEU A 187 -0.99 19.82 -3.32
CA LEU A 187 0.25 19.63 -2.55
C LEU A 187 1.40 19.24 -3.47
N THR A 188 2.55 19.85 -3.23
CA THR A 188 3.84 19.43 -3.78
C THR A 188 4.53 18.43 -2.86
N VAL A 189 5.60 17.77 -3.34
CA VAL A 189 6.34 16.78 -2.55
C VAL A 189 6.95 17.36 -1.27
N ASP A 190 7.46 18.59 -1.32
CA ASP A 190 8.15 19.24 -0.19
C ASP A 190 7.19 19.60 0.96
N GLU A 191 5.89 19.69 0.67
CA GLU A 191 4.86 20.00 1.65
C GLU A 191 4.39 18.75 2.42
N LEU A 192 4.73 17.55 1.97
CA LEU A 192 4.19 16.31 2.54
C LEU A 192 4.86 15.91 3.85
N GLU A 193 6.18 16.06 4.00
CA GLU A 193 6.88 15.61 5.22
C GLU A 193 6.30 16.23 6.50
N PRO A 194 6.07 17.57 6.59
CA PRO A 194 5.42 18.17 7.76
C PRO A 194 3.98 17.70 7.99
N LEU A 195 3.25 17.32 6.93
CA LEU A 195 1.89 16.78 7.03
C LEU A 195 1.91 15.33 7.53
N CYS A 196 2.92 14.55 7.15
CA CYS A 196 3.12 13.20 7.67
C CYS A 196 3.41 13.24 9.18
N ASP A 197 4.23 14.19 9.64
CA ASP A 197 4.51 14.36 11.07
C ASP A 197 3.24 14.68 11.86
N LYS A 198 2.37 15.54 11.32
CA LYS A 198 1.06 15.83 11.91
C LYS A 198 0.16 14.61 11.96
N ASP A 199 0.13 13.80 10.90
CA ASP A 199 -0.66 12.57 10.85
C ASP A 199 -0.14 11.54 11.86
N VAL A 200 1.17 11.31 11.91
CA VAL A 200 1.81 10.43 12.91
C VAL A 200 1.48 10.87 14.33
N ALA A 201 1.55 12.17 14.63
CA ALA A 201 1.18 12.70 15.94
C ALA A 201 -0.31 12.46 16.27
N ALA A 202 -1.20 12.65 15.30
CA ALA A 202 -2.63 12.40 15.46
C ALA A 202 -2.92 10.90 15.70
N VAL A 203 -2.28 10.00 14.96
CA VAL A 203 -2.39 8.55 15.17
C VAL A 203 -1.87 8.16 16.56
N LYS A 204 -0.72 8.69 16.99
CA LYS A 204 -0.21 8.46 18.36
C LYS A 204 -1.20 8.92 19.45
N ALA A 205 -1.82 10.09 19.27
CA ALA A 205 -2.84 10.58 20.20
C ALA A 205 -4.10 9.68 20.23
N LYS A 206 -4.55 9.17 19.07
CA LYS A 206 -5.61 8.16 18.97
C LYS A 206 -5.22 6.90 19.75
N PHE A 207 -3.99 6.39 19.55
CA PHE A 207 -3.49 5.19 20.23
C PHE A 207 -3.35 5.35 21.75
N GLN A 208 -3.00 6.55 22.22
CA GLN A 208 -3.03 6.86 23.65
C GLN A 208 -4.44 6.71 24.25
N THR A 209 -5.48 7.03 23.48
CA THR A 209 -6.87 6.85 23.90
C THR A 209 -7.29 5.38 23.83
N LEU A 210 -6.87 4.66 22.77
CA LEU A 210 -7.16 3.24 22.57
C LEU A 210 -6.47 2.33 23.59
N ALA A 211 -5.42 2.81 24.27
CA ALA A 211 -4.78 2.12 25.39
C ALA A 211 -5.77 1.68 26.49
N ALA A 212 -6.83 2.47 26.71
CA ALA A 212 -7.87 2.18 27.68
C ALA A 212 -8.88 1.10 27.21
N ASP A 213 -8.80 0.64 25.96
CA ASP A 213 -9.68 -0.41 25.44
C ASP A 213 -9.21 -1.79 25.93
N HIS A 214 -9.92 -2.31 26.93
CA HIS A 214 -9.65 -3.63 27.50
C HIS A 214 -10.38 -4.78 26.78
N LYS A 215 -10.95 -4.56 25.58
CA LYS A 215 -11.67 -5.61 24.84
C LYS A 215 -10.91 -6.16 23.64
N GLN A 216 -10.11 -5.33 22.99
CA GLN A 216 -9.41 -5.70 21.75
C GLN A 216 -8.02 -5.09 21.69
N THR A 217 -7.14 -5.74 20.93
CA THR A 217 -5.84 -5.20 20.55
C THR A 217 -6.00 -4.28 19.35
N HIS A 218 -5.37 -3.11 19.40
CA HIS A 218 -5.32 -2.13 18.33
C HIS A 218 -3.92 -2.10 17.73
N VAL A 219 -3.84 -2.09 16.40
CA VAL A 219 -2.58 -2.11 15.65
C VAL A 219 -2.68 -1.16 14.47
N ALA A 220 -1.67 -0.30 14.28
CA ALA A 220 -1.58 0.55 13.10
C ALA A 220 -0.13 0.78 12.69
N PHE A 221 0.15 0.67 11.39
CA PHE A 221 1.43 1.07 10.84
C PHE A 221 1.55 2.60 10.81
N SER A 222 2.73 3.12 11.11
CA SER A 222 3.00 4.55 11.11
C SER A 222 2.90 5.13 9.69
N PRO A 223 2.07 6.18 9.45
CA PRO A 223 2.00 6.86 8.16
C PRO A 223 3.16 7.84 7.97
N SER A 224 4.40 7.36 8.16
CA SER A 224 5.59 8.20 8.16
C SER A 224 5.95 8.69 6.75
N TYR A 225 6.70 9.79 6.68
CA TYR A 225 7.14 10.32 5.38
C TYR A 225 7.95 9.31 4.54
N PRO A 226 8.90 8.52 5.10
CA PRO A 226 9.59 7.48 4.32
C PRO A 226 8.65 6.47 3.63
N GLN A 227 7.54 6.09 4.29
CA GLN A 227 6.53 5.21 3.71
C GLN A 227 5.90 5.83 2.47
N ILE A 228 5.57 7.12 2.54
CA ILE A 228 4.86 7.84 1.49
C ILE A 228 5.83 8.19 0.36
N ALA A 229 7.01 8.72 0.68
CA ALA A 229 8.05 9.06 -0.26
C ALA A 229 8.46 7.87 -1.15
N TRP A 230 8.47 6.65 -0.62
CA TRP A 230 8.72 5.45 -1.42
C TRP A 230 7.67 5.24 -2.52
N GLN A 231 6.39 5.47 -2.22
CA GLN A 231 5.30 5.37 -3.19
C GLN A 231 5.41 6.46 -4.25
N LEU A 232 5.71 7.70 -3.82
CA LEU A 232 5.88 8.83 -4.75
C LEU A 232 7.09 8.64 -5.67
N ALA A 233 8.19 8.07 -5.16
CA ALA A 233 9.37 7.73 -5.95
C ALA A 233 9.04 6.64 -6.99
N ARG A 234 8.25 5.63 -6.60
CA ARG A 234 7.77 4.56 -7.49
C ARG A 234 6.93 5.13 -8.62
N GLU A 235 5.96 5.95 -8.25
CA GLU A 235 5.04 6.61 -9.15
C GLU A 235 5.78 7.55 -10.12
N GLN A 236 6.68 8.40 -9.61
CA GLN A 236 7.45 9.34 -10.42
C GLN A 236 8.34 8.62 -11.44
N PHE A 237 9.00 7.52 -11.02
CA PHE A 237 9.77 6.69 -11.94
C PHE A 237 8.89 6.19 -13.10
N MET A 238 7.71 5.67 -12.77
CA MET A 238 6.76 5.18 -13.75
C MET A 238 6.23 6.28 -14.67
N ALA A 239 5.94 7.48 -14.15
CA ALA A 239 5.53 8.63 -14.96
C ALA A 239 6.62 9.04 -15.97
N GLY A 240 7.89 9.04 -15.54
CA GLY A 240 9.03 9.31 -16.41
C GLY A 240 9.17 8.29 -17.55
N VAL A 241 8.97 6.99 -17.25
CA VAL A 241 9.04 5.92 -18.25
C VAL A 241 7.85 5.92 -19.21
N LEU A 242 6.63 5.98 -18.68
CA LEU A 242 5.40 5.76 -19.43
C LEU A 242 4.91 7.04 -20.13
N HIS A 243 5.09 8.19 -19.50
CA HIS A 243 4.53 9.47 -19.94
C HIS A 243 5.59 10.54 -20.24
N LYS A 244 6.84 10.33 -19.82
CA LYS A 244 7.92 11.34 -19.88
C LYS A 244 7.50 12.65 -19.22
N ARG A 245 6.77 12.54 -18.11
CA ARG A 245 6.11 13.63 -17.41
C ARG A 245 6.44 13.59 -15.92
N GLU A 246 6.59 14.76 -15.32
CA GLU A 246 6.69 14.94 -13.87
C GLU A 246 5.30 15.06 -13.24
N ILE A 247 5.13 14.51 -12.04
CA ILE A 247 3.90 14.64 -11.26
C ILE A 247 4.05 15.81 -10.31
N GLU A 248 3.29 16.87 -10.60
CA GLU A 248 3.29 18.11 -9.83
C GLU A 248 2.33 18.01 -8.63
N HIS A 249 1.13 17.47 -8.84
CA HIS A 249 0.11 17.35 -7.79
C HIS A 249 0.22 15.99 -7.10
N ARG A 250 0.73 15.99 -5.86
CA ARG A 250 0.88 14.77 -5.04
C ARG A 250 -0.31 14.52 -4.11
N GLY A 251 -1.22 15.48 -4.04
CA GLY A 251 -2.31 15.50 -3.09
C GLY A 251 -3.04 16.83 -3.10
N ALA A 252 -3.94 17.01 -2.15
CA ALA A 252 -4.60 18.29 -1.91
C ALA A 252 -4.75 18.54 -0.41
N ILE A 253 -4.79 19.82 -0.03
CA ILE A 253 -5.08 20.29 1.32
C ILE A 253 -6.20 21.32 1.27
N THR A 254 -7.08 21.32 2.27
CA THR A 254 -8.11 22.35 2.38
C THR A 254 -7.49 23.70 2.73
N ASN A 255 -8.10 24.80 2.29
CA ASN A 255 -7.61 26.15 2.59
C ASN A 255 -7.55 26.45 4.10
N SER A 256 -8.28 25.67 4.91
CA SER A 256 -8.22 25.74 6.38
C SER A 256 -7.01 25.03 6.98
N GLY A 257 -6.31 24.19 6.21
CA GLY A 257 -5.19 23.36 6.67
C GLY A 257 -5.60 22.21 7.60
N LYS A 258 -6.91 21.93 7.75
CA LYS A 258 -7.45 20.97 8.72
C LYS A 258 -7.65 19.57 8.13
N ALA A 259 -7.65 19.45 6.82
CA ALA A 259 -7.77 18.19 6.14
C ALA A 259 -6.90 18.15 4.88
N TRP A 260 -6.35 17.00 4.58
CA TRP A 260 -5.55 16.77 3.38
C TRP A 260 -5.62 15.32 2.94
N MET A 261 -5.23 15.08 1.69
CA MET A 261 -5.02 13.76 1.14
C MET A 261 -3.82 13.73 0.20
N TYR A 262 -3.27 12.56 -0.03
CA TYR A 262 -2.28 12.30 -1.09
C TYR A 262 -2.64 11.02 -1.82
N TRP A 263 -2.15 10.89 -3.06
CA TRP A 263 -2.56 9.85 -4.00
C TRP A 263 -1.41 9.26 -4.81
N ASP A 264 -1.70 8.15 -5.49
CA ASP A 264 -0.83 7.45 -6.44
C ASP A 264 -1.59 7.16 -7.74
N HIS A 265 -0.98 7.49 -8.87
CA HIS A 265 -1.47 7.24 -10.23
C HIS A 265 -1.18 5.80 -10.64
N ASP A 266 -2.23 5.00 -10.74
CA ASP A 266 -2.15 3.60 -11.13
C ASP A 266 -2.58 3.43 -12.59
N TRP A 267 -1.63 3.66 -13.50
CA TRP A 267 -1.86 3.50 -14.94
C TRP A 267 -2.11 2.06 -15.37
N ARG A 268 -1.76 1.07 -14.55
CA ARG A 268 -2.03 -0.34 -14.88
C ARG A 268 -3.53 -0.64 -14.79
N GLU A 269 -4.21 -0.08 -13.79
CA GLU A 269 -5.66 -0.26 -13.61
C GLU A 269 -6.50 0.97 -13.98
N GLY A 270 -5.85 2.03 -14.47
CA GLY A 270 -6.51 3.24 -14.95
C GLY A 270 -7.23 4.00 -13.83
N LYS A 271 -6.60 4.10 -12.65
CA LYS A 271 -7.21 4.69 -11.44
C LYS A 271 -6.24 5.55 -10.65
N LEU A 272 -6.75 6.61 -10.02
CA LEU A 272 -6.05 7.36 -8.99
C LEU A 272 -6.37 6.72 -7.63
N LYS A 273 -5.37 6.28 -6.88
CA LYS A 273 -5.57 5.69 -5.56
C LYS A 273 -5.33 6.73 -4.49
N ILE A 274 -6.34 6.99 -3.67
CA ILE A 274 -6.16 7.80 -2.47
C ILE A 274 -5.43 6.94 -1.44
N MET A 275 -4.24 7.39 -1.09
CA MET A 275 -3.37 6.70 -0.15
C MET A 275 -3.69 7.13 1.29
N ARG A 276 -4.10 8.37 1.53
CA ARG A 276 -4.49 8.77 2.88
C ARG A 276 -5.43 9.93 2.82
N ILE A 277 -6.39 9.94 3.72
CA ILE A 277 -7.24 11.09 3.99
C ILE A 277 -7.09 11.40 5.47
N VAL A 278 -6.63 12.60 5.79
CA VAL A 278 -6.50 13.07 7.16
C VAL A 278 -7.52 14.18 7.39
N THR A 279 -8.27 14.07 8.47
CA THR A 279 -9.14 15.13 8.99
C THR A 279 -8.80 15.33 10.47
N LEU A 280 -8.34 16.52 10.85
CA LEU A 280 -7.97 16.78 12.23
C LEU A 280 -9.19 16.83 13.15
N ASP A 281 -9.06 16.30 14.36
CA ASP A 281 -10.10 16.40 15.39
C ASP A 281 -10.19 17.79 16.02
N HIS A 282 -9.07 18.51 16.04
CA HIS A 282 -8.97 19.84 16.62
C HIS A 282 -8.28 20.79 15.64
N ASP A 283 -8.76 22.02 15.62
CA ASP A 283 -8.15 23.11 14.89
C ASP A 283 -6.77 23.42 15.50
N PRO A 284 -5.68 23.39 14.74
CA PRO A 284 -4.35 23.64 15.26
C PRO A 284 -4.14 25.09 15.73
N GLU A 285 -4.91 26.05 15.22
CA GLU A 285 -4.79 27.47 15.59
C GLU A 285 -5.62 27.80 16.83
N THR A 286 -6.85 27.27 16.90
CA THR A 286 -7.79 27.62 17.97
C THR A 286 -7.91 26.58 19.08
N GLY A 287 -7.42 25.35 18.85
CA GLY A 287 -7.59 24.21 19.74
C GLY A 287 -9.03 23.69 19.84
N LEU A 288 -9.97 24.28 19.09
CA LEU A 288 -11.38 23.90 19.12
C LEU A 288 -11.60 22.61 18.34
N LYS A 289 -12.51 21.77 18.84
CA LYS A 289 -12.92 20.55 18.14
C LYS A 289 -13.52 20.91 16.77
N VAL A 290 -13.05 20.25 15.71
CA VAL A 290 -13.61 20.39 14.36
C VAL A 290 -14.94 19.66 14.31
N MET A 291 -15.98 20.37 13.87
CA MET A 291 -17.32 19.80 13.71
C MET A 291 -17.32 18.70 12.65
N GLU A 292 -18.08 17.64 12.89
CA GLU A 292 -18.16 16.48 12.00
C GLU A 292 -18.66 16.88 10.60
N GLU A 293 -19.61 17.82 10.52
CA GLU A 293 -20.14 18.35 9.27
C GLU A 293 -19.05 19.04 8.45
N ASN A 294 -18.13 19.76 9.11
CA ASN A 294 -17.02 20.42 8.42
C ASN A 294 -16.03 19.40 7.86
N LYS A 295 -15.73 18.32 8.60
CA LYS A 295 -14.86 17.24 8.10
C LYS A 295 -15.45 16.56 6.87
N ILE A 296 -16.76 16.36 6.83
CA ILE A 296 -17.45 15.77 5.68
C ILE A 296 -17.34 16.67 4.45
N VAL A 297 -17.53 17.98 4.62
CA VAL A 297 -17.35 18.97 3.56
C VAL A 297 -15.88 18.99 3.09
N ASP A 298 -14.93 18.99 4.02
CA ASP A 298 -13.51 18.93 3.71
C ASP A 298 -13.15 17.71 2.85
N VAL A 299 -13.66 16.51 3.20
CA VAL A 299 -13.47 15.29 2.39
C VAL A 299 -14.05 15.45 0.99
N LEU A 300 -15.25 16.02 0.86
CA LEU A 300 -15.88 16.27 -0.44
C LEU A 300 -15.02 17.18 -1.32
N GLU A 301 -14.51 18.29 -0.78
CA GLU A 301 -13.68 19.24 -1.52
C GLU A 301 -12.33 18.65 -1.92
N LEU A 302 -11.75 17.79 -1.07
CA LEU A 302 -10.54 17.04 -1.42
C LEU A 302 -10.81 16.02 -2.56
N LEU A 303 -11.97 15.36 -2.56
CA LEU A 303 -12.36 14.44 -3.63
C LEU A 303 -12.57 15.15 -4.98
N ARG A 304 -13.00 16.42 -4.99
CA ARG A 304 -13.03 17.24 -6.22
C ARG A 304 -11.64 17.45 -6.81
N ALA A 305 -10.64 17.71 -5.97
CA ALA A 305 -9.26 17.83 -6.42
C ALA A 305 -8.73 16.50 -6.97
N ALA A 306 -9.01 15.39 -6.29
CA ALA A 306 -8.62 14.07 -6.77
C ALA A 306 -9.30 13.70 -8.11
N ALA A 307 -10.59 14.01 -8.29
CA ALA A 307 -11.29 13.75 -9.55
C ALA A 307 -10.75 14.59 -10.72
N ALA A 308 -10.39 15.86 -10.46
CA ALA A 308 -9.76 16.72 -11.44
C ALA A 308 -8.36 16.20 -11.84
N GLU A 309 -7.53 15.79 -10.86
CA GLU A 309 -6.23 15.18 -11.13
C GLU A 309 -6.36 13.87 -11.93
N ALA A 310 -7.27 12.99 -11.51
CA ALA A 310 -7.52 11.74 -12.22
C ALA A 310 -7.88 12.00 -13.68
N THR A 311 -8.76 12.98 -13.93
CA THR A 311 -9.17 13.38 -15.28
C THR A 311 -7.99 13.94 -16.09
N GLU A 312 -7.16 14.81 -15.49
CA GLU A 312 -5.97 15.39 -16.13
C GLU A 312 -4.98 14.30 -16.61
N TRP A 313 -4.89 13.21 -15.86
CA TRP A 313 -4.05 12.05 -16.21
C TRP A 313 -4.78 10.99 -17.04
N GLY A 314 -6.02 11.23 -17.45
CA GLY A 314 -6.82 10.28 -18.24
C GLY A 314 -7.19 9.01 -17.47
N LEU A 315 -7.27 9.09 -16.14
CA LEU A 315 -7.69 8.00 -15.25
C LEU A 315 -9.20 8.14 -15.00
N GLN A 316 -9.93 7.03 -15.14
CA GLN A 316 -11.40 7.04 -15.11
C GLN A 316 -11.97 6.75 -13.71
N LYS A 317 -11.10 6.57 -12.71
CA LYS A 317 -11.51 6.10 -11.38
C LYS A 317 -10.70 6.75 -10.28
N VAL A 318 -11.35 7.04 -9.16
CA VAL A 318 -10.71 7.36 -7.88
C VAL A 318 -11.02 6.24 -6.89
N LEU A 319 -9.99 5.59 -6.35
CA LEU A 319 -10.13 4.48 -5.40
C LEU A 319 -9.74 4.93 -3.99
N ILE A 320 -10.62 4.71 -3.03
CA ILE A 320 -10.40 4.99 -1.61
C ILE A 320 -10.44 3.66 -0.85
N TRP A 321 -9.42 3.40 -0.04
CA TRP A 321 -9.34 2.22 0.81
C TRP A 321 -9.82 2.50 2.22
N ASN A 322 -10.54 1.53 2.80
CA ASN A 322 -11.05 1.52 4.18
C ASN A 322 -11.65 2.87 4.63
N PRO A 323 -12.61 3.45 3.88
CA PRO A 323 -13.19 4.73 4.26
C PRO A 323 -13.93 4.61 5.60
N ASP A 324 -13.54 5.41 6.58
CA ASP A 324 -14.25 5.49 7.86
C ASP A 324 -15.66 6.12 7.68
N PRO A 325 -16.49 6.21 8.74
CA PRO A 325 -17.82 6.82 8.63
C PRO A 325 -17.83 8.27 8.12
N THR A 326 -16.83 9.08 8.49
CA THR A 326 -16.71 10.48 8.06
C THR A 326 -16.39 10.54 6.57
N VAL A 327 -15.38 9.78 6.13
CA VAL A 327 -14.98 9.68 4.73
C VAL A 327 -16.12 9.11 3.88
N THR A 328 -16.81 8.07 4.36
CA THR A 328 -17.97 7.47 3.69
C THR A 328 -19.09 8.50 3.46
N ARG A 329 -19.36 9.36 4.45
CA ARG A 329 -20.33 10.46 4.30
C ARG A 329 -19.83 11.52 3.32
N GLY A 330 -18.54 11.85 3.34
CA GLY A 330 -17.91 12.74 2.36
C GLY A 330 -18.04 12.24 0.93
N ILE A 331 -17.75 10.95 0.70
CA ILE A 331 -17.92 10.29 -0.61
C ILE A 331 -19.38 10.35 -1.09
N LYS A 332 -20.35 10.05 -0.21
CA LYS A 332 -21.77 10.16 -0.55
C LYS A 332 -22.18 11.60 -0.86
N GLY A 333 -21.66 12.57 -0.12
CA GLY A 333 -21.85 13.99 -0.39
C GLY A 333 -21.29 14.40 -1.75
N PHE A 334 -20.08 13.91 -2.09
CA PHE A 334 -19.45 14.11 -3.39
C PHE A 334 -20.31 13.55 -4.53
N HIS A 335 -20.78 12.31 -4.41
CA HIS A 335 -21.69 11.70 -5.39
C HIS A 335 -22.96 12.54 -5.58
N ASN A 336 -23.64 12.92 -4.48
CA ASN A 336 -24.87 13.69 -4.56
C ASN A 336 -24.67 15.08 -5.21
N TYR A 337 -23.49 15.68 -5.07
CA TYR A 337 -23.19 16.98 -5.69
C TYR A 337 -22.90 16.85 -7.20
N HIS A 338 -22.40 15.68 -7.61
CA HIS A 338 -21.94 15.39 -8.98
C HIS A 338 -22.71 14.20 -9.58
N GLU A 339 -24.00 14.10 -9.29
CA GLU A 339 -24.81 12.89 -9.57
C GLU A 339 -24.86 12.52 -11.06
N ASP A 340 -24.68 13.52 -11.94
CA ASP A 340 -24.65 13.36 -13.39
C ASP A 340 -23.23 13.04 -13.93
N ASP A 341 -22.18 13.27 -13.14
CA ASP A 341 -20.77 13.17 -13.56
C ASP A 341 -20.04 11.96 -12.98
N VAL A 342 -20.53 11.38 -11.87
CA VAL A 342 -19.85 10.30 -11.14
C VAL A 342 -20.78 9.22 -10.61
N ASP A 343 -20.32 7.97 -10.65
CA ASP A 343 -20.94 6.84 -9.95
C ASP A 343 -20.04 6.32 -8.82
N VAL A 344 -20.61 5.86 -7.71
CA VAL A 344 -19.86 5.43 -6.53
C VAL A 344 -20.25 4.03 -6.10
N HIS A 345 -19.27 3.11 -6.12
CA HIS A 345 -19.45 1.73 -5.67
C HIS A 345 -18.68 1.49 -4.37
N PHE A 346 -19.40 1.08 -3.33
CA PHE A 346 -18.81 0.54 -2.11
C PHE A 346 -18.73 -0.99 -2.21
N GLY A 347 -17.62 -1.57 -1.77
CA GLY A 347 -17.46 -3.01 -1.73
C GLY A 347 -16.27 -3.45 -0.92
N GLU A 348 -16.15 -4.76 -0.72
CA GLU A 348 -14.94 -5.38 -0.19
C GLU A 348 -14.10 -5.90 -1.36
N ARG A 349 -12.78 -5.76 -1.29
CA ARG A 349 -11.82 -6.17 -2.34
C ARG A 349 -12.02 -7.59 -2.90
N TYR A 350 -12.64 -8.51 -2.15
CA TYR A 350 -12.76 -9.93 -2.53
C TYR A 350 -14.14 -10.36 -3.07
N TYR A 351 -15.11 -9.46 -3.26
CA TYR A 351 -16.47 -9.88 -3.63
C TYR A 351 -16.70 -10.17 -5.13
N ARG A 352 -15.67 -10.18 -5.98
CA ARG A 352 -15.79 -10.67 -7.38
C ARG A 352 -14.79 -11.79 -7.65
N ILE A 353 -15.19 -13.03 -7.36
CA ILE A 353 -14.60 -14.22 -7.98
C ILE A 353 -15.57 -14.69 -9.06
N GLU A 354 -15.56 -14.03 -10.21
CA GLU A 354 -15.92 -14.66 -11.48
C GLU A 354 -14.97 -14.12 -12.56
N ASN A 355 -14.16 -15.01 -13.09
CA ASN A 355 -13.10 -14.83 -14.10
C ASN A 355 -11.74 -14.36 -13.56
N ILE A 356 -10.77 -15.27 -13.73
CA ILE A 356 -9.35 -15.07 -13.47
C ILE A 356 -8.83 -14.00 -14.43
N THR A 357 -8.87 -12.75 -13.98
CA THR A 357 -7.94 -11.71 -14.42
C THR A 357 -7.16 -11.30 -13.19
N LYS A 358 -5.86 -11.59 -13.23
CA LYS A 358 -4.91 -11.34 -12.16
C LYS A 358 -4.78 -9.83 -11.92
N SER A 359 -5.55 -9.29 -10.98
CA SER A 359 -5.19 -8.05 -10.31
C SER A 359 -4.05 -8.37 -9.36
N TYR A 360 -2.97 -7.61 -9.48
CA TYR A 360 -1.82 -7.75 -8.61
C TYR A 360 -1.47 -6.38 -8.05
N PHE A 361 -1.39 -6.26 -6.72
CA PHE A 361 -0.99 -4.99 -6.09
C PHE A 361 0.02 -5.13 -4.96
N TYR A 362 0.91 -4.14 -4.97
CA TYR A 362 1.90 -3.87 -3.95
C TYR A 362 1.36 -2.92 -2.89
N TYR A 363 1.64 -3.32 -1.66
CA TYR A 363 1.74 -2.58 -0.41
C TYR A 363 1.26 -1.12 -0.41
N CYS A 364 0.08 -0.88 0.17
CA CYS A 364 -0.34 0.40 0.72
C CYS A 364 -0.57 0.19 2.21
N ASP A 365 0.37 0.60 3.07
CA ASP A 365 0.09 0.70 4.50
C ASP A 365 -0.82 1.90 4.73
N HIS A 366 -2.03 1.63 5.20
CA HIS A 366 -2.88 2.63 5.80
C HIS A 366 -3.13 2.18 7.23
N ALA A 367 -2.81 3.06 8.18
CA ALA A 367 -3.24 2.92 9.56
C ALA A 367 -4.76 2.66 9.59
N LEU A 368 -5.16 1.54 10.18
CA LEU A 368 -6.54 1.33 10.62
C LEU A 368 -6.90 2.29 11.78
#